data_AF-A0A252AUN7-F1
#
_entry.id   AF-A0A252AUN7-F1
#
_cell.length_a   1.000
_cell.length_b   1.000
_cell.length_c   1.000
_cell.angle_alpha   90.00
_cell.angle_beta   90.00
_cell.angle_gamma   90.00
#
_symmetry.space_group_name_H-M   'P 1'
#
loop_
_entity.id
_entity.type
_entity.pdbx_description
1 polymer ?
#
loop_
_entity_poly.entity_id
_entity_poly.type
_entity_poly.pdbx_seq_one_letter_code
_entity_poly.pdbx_strand_id
1 'polypeptide(L)'
;MRSPADRVRHALLFECLALLLVIPVGAQLFGLREDSMGVIGIGSAIAAMIWNYLYNLGFDYSLSRLTGSVHKTLSIRVVHTLLFEAGLQVVLLPAIAWYLHTTIRQAFSLSFSLALFYLVYAFFFNIAYDAIFPVSRNRETELPTV
;
A
#
# COMPACT_ATOMS: atom_id res chain seq x y z
N MET A 1 -22.78 -3.27 4.39
CA MET A 1 -21.69 -2.91 3.45
C MET A 1 -21.27 -1.48 3.74
N ARG A 2 -19.96 -1.15 3.82
CA ARG A 2 -19.50 0.24 4.06
C ARG A 2 -19.96 1.15 2.92
N SER A 3 -20.53 2.30 3.25
CA SER A 3 -21.03 3.27 2.26
C SER A 3 -19.87 3.85 1.43
N PRO A 4 -20.10 4.33 0.21
CA PRO A 4 -19.06 4.98 -0.61
C PRO A 4 -18.40 6.16 0.10
N ALA A 5 -19.17 6.95 0.86
CA ALA A 5 -18.67 8.08 1.64
C ALA A 5 -17.67 7.63 2.73
N ASP A 6 -17.94 6.50 3.38
CA ASP A 6 -17.07 5.93 4.41
C ASP A 6 -15.72 5.47 3.84
N ARG A 7 -15.73 4.96 2.60
CA ARG A 7 -14.51 4.55 1.89
C ARG A 7 -13.66 5.76 1.51
N VAL A 8 -14.30 6.84 1.03
CA VAL A 8 -13.60 8.09 0.69
C VAL A 8 -12.99 8.71 1.94
N ARG A 9 -13.75 8.80 3.04
CA ARG A 9 -13.22 9.30 4.33
C ARG A 9 -12.02 8.48 4.80
N HIS A 10 -12.13 7.16 4.77
CA HIS A 10 -11.05 6.26 5.16
C HIS A 10 -9.79 6.50 4.31
N ALA A 11 -9.92 6.52 2.97
CA ALA A 11 -8.80 6.72 2.07
C ALA A 11 -8.13 8.09 2.25
N LEU A 12 -8.92 9.15 2.39
CA LEU A 12 -8.38 10.50 2.60
C LEU A 12 -7.66 10.61 3.95
N LEU A 13 -8.27 10.12 5.03
CA LEU A 13 -7.62 10.14 6.35
C LEU A 13 -6.35 9.30 6.37
N PHE A 14 -6.39 8.13 5.74
CA PHE A 14 -5.24 7.24 5.61
C PHE A 14 -4.07 7.96 4.95
N GLU A 15 -4.30 8.54 3.77
CA GLU A 15 -3.24 9.12 2.96
C GLU A 15 -2.73 10.44 3.56
N CYS A 16 -3.63 11.31 4.02
CA CYS A 16 -3.24 12.59 4.61
C CYS A 16 -2.38 12.40 5.87
N LEU A 17 -2.78 11.49 6.76
CA LEU A 17 -2.00 11.20 7.97
C LEU A 17 -0.68 10.48 7.64
N ALA A 18 -0.67 9.58 6.66
CA ALA A 18 0.55 8.94 6.19
C ALA A 18 1.55 9.99 5.70
N LEU A 19 1.15 10.87 4.78
CA LEU A 19 2.01 11.93 4.23
C LEU A 19 2.47 12.92 5.30
N LEU A 20 1.59 13.29 6.25
CA LEU A 20 1.94 14.16 7.37
C LEU A 20 3.07 13.59 8.24
N LEU A 21 3.17 12.26 8.34
CA LEU A 21 4.25 11.60 9.08
C LEU A 21 5.48 11.36 8.20
N VAL A 22 5.28 10.82 7.00
CA VAL A 22 6.34 10.42 6.08
C VAL A 22 7.21 11.60 5.66
N ILE A 23 6.61 12.74 5.36
CA ILE A 23 7.33 13.90 4.84
C ILE A 23 8.36 14.43 5.85
N PRO A 24 7.97 14.83 7.08
CA PRO A 24 8.94 15.35 8.05
C PRO A 24 9.89 14.25 8.57
N VAL A 25 9.38 13.06 8.88
CA VAL A 25 10.22 11.97 9.42
C VAL A 25 11.21 11.48 8.37
N GLY A 26 10.77 11.30 7.12
CA GLY A 26 11.64 10.90 6.03
C GLY A 26 12.66 11.97 5.66
N ALA A 27 12.26 13.25 5.63
CA ALA A 27 13.17 14.36 5.42
C ALA A 27 14.30 14.37 6.47
N GLN A 28 13.96 14.21 7.75
CA GLN A 28 14.93 14.15 8.84
C GLN A 28 15.82 12.89 8.77
N LEU A 29 15.23 11.71 8.53
CA LEU A 29 15.95 10.44 8.54
C LEU A 29 16.96 10.32 7.39
N PHE A 30 16.61 10.85 6.22
CA PHE A 30 17.42 10.76 5.01
C PHE A 30 18.17 12.05 4.67
N GLY A 31 18.06 13.09 5.49
CA GLY A 31 18.70 14.39 5.25
C GLY A 31 18.21 15.08 3.98
N LEU A 32 16.96 14.85 3.61
CA LEU A 32 16.34 15.40 2.39
C LEU A 32 15.54 16.66 2.72
N ARG A 33 15.32 17.50 1.70
CA ARG A 33 14.37 18.61 1.83
C ARG A 33 12.94 18.07 1.84
N GLU A 34 12.05 18.69 2.63
CA GLU A 34 10.66 18.25 2.79
C GLU A 34 9.88 18.26 1.46
N ASP A 35 10.16 19.22 0.58
CA ASP A 35 9.56 19.27 -0.76
C ASP A 35 9.94 18.05 -1.61
N SER A 36 11.22 17.66 -1.59
CA SER A 36 11.69 16.45 -2.27
C SER A 36 11.09 15.19 -1.67
N MET A 37 10.96 15.12 -0.34
CA MET A 37 10.33 13.97 0.33
C MET A 37 8.83 13.88 0.00
N GLY A 38 8.13 15.01 -0.09
CA GLY A 38 6.74 15.06 -0.53
C GLY A 38 6.55 14.55 -1.96
N VAL A 39 7.40 14.98 -2.89
CA VAL A 39 7.37 14.47 -4.28
C VAL A 39 7.61 12.97 -4.33
N ILE A 40 8.57 12.46 -3.55
CA ILE A 40 8.86 11.02 -3.50
C ILE A 40 7.71 10.25 -2.87
N GLY A 41 7.16 10.71 -1.74
CA GLY A 41 6.05 10.05 -1.06
C GLY A 41 4.82 9.94 -1.97
N ILE A 42 4.37 11.07 -2.52
CA ILE A 42 3.20 11.13 -3.40
C ILE A 42 3.47 10.37 -4.71
N GLY A 43 4.62 10.60 -5.33
CA GLY A 43 5.01 9.94 -6.57
C GLY A 43 5.11 8.42 -6.40
N SER A 44 5.65 7.96 -5.27
CA SER A 44 5.74 6.54 -4.95
C SER A 44 4.37 5.92 -4.69
N ALA A 45 3.47 6.61 -3.98
CA ALA A 45 2.11 6.14 -3.75
C ALA A 45 1.34 5.98 -5.06
N ILE A 46 1.43 6.96 -5.97
CA ILE A 46 0.81 6.89 -7.30
C ILE A 46 1.42 5.75 -8.12
N ALA A 47 2.75 5.65 -8.17
CA ALA A 47 3.43 4.58 -8.89
C ALA A 47 3.04 3.19 -8.35
N ALA A 48 2.98 3.04 -7.03
CA ALA A 48 2.56 1.81 -6.37
C ALA A 48 1.10 1.45 -6.68
N MET A 49 0.18 2.43 -6.69
CA MET A 49 -1.22 2.21 -7.06
C MET A 49 -1.36 1.73 -8.50
N ILE A 50 -0.65 2.36 -9.44
CA ILE A 50 -0.64 1.98 -10.86
C ILE A 50 -0.03 0.58 -11.01
N TRP A 51 1.13 0.33 -10.40
CA TRP A 51 1.80 -0.96 -10.46
C TRP A 51 0.94 -2.08 -9.86
N ASN A 52 0.28 -1.83 -8.72
CA ASN A 52 -0.66 -2.78 -8.12
C ASN A 52 -1.78 -3.16 -9.08
N TYR A 53 -2.37 -2.21 -9.79
CA TYR A 53 -3.40 -2.52 -10.77
C TYR A 53 -2.84 -3.35 -11.94
N LEU A 54 -1.74 -2.90 -12.55
CA LEU A 54 -1.13 -3.57 -13.71
C LEU A 54 -0.65 -4.99 -13.38
N TYR A 55 0.01 -5.14 -12.23
CA TYR A 55 0.54 -6.43 -11.77
C TYR A 55 -0.58 -7.41 -11.47
N ASN A 56 -1.61 -7.00 -10.71
CA ASN A 56 -2.74 -7.88 -10.40
C ASN A 56 -3.45 -8.34 -11.68
N LEU A 57 -3.67 -7.44 -12.65
CA LEU A 57 -4.28 -7.77 -13.94
C LEU A 57 -3.44 -8.81 -14.71
N GLY A 58 -2.13 -8.56 -14.84
CA GLY A 58 -1.22 -9.47 -15.54
C GLY A 58 -1.09 -10.82 -14.86
N PHE A 59 -1.01 -10.84 -13.53
CA PHE A 59 -0.91 -12.07 -12.76
C PHE A 59 -2.19 -12.89 -12.82
N ASP A 60 -3.36 -12.26 -12.67
CA ASP A 60 -4.64 -12.97 -12.71
C ASP A 60 -4.89 -13.56 -14.11
N TYR A 61 -4.51 -12.85 -15.17
CA TYR A 61 -4.55 -13.40 -16.54
C TYR A 61 -3.61 -14.60 -16.71
N SER A 62 -2.37 -14.49 -16.26
CA SER A 62 -1.40 -15.59 -16.33
C SER A 62 -1.85 -16.79 -15.49
N LEU A 63 -2.38 -16.57 -14.29
CA LEU A 63 -2.87 -17.63 -13.42
C LEU A 63 -4.09 -18.34 -14.04
N SER A 64 -5.07 -17.56 -14.55
CA SER A 64 -6.22 -18.13 -15.25
C SER A 64 -5.82 -18.99 -16.45
N ARG A 65 -4.75 -18.60 -17.15
CA ARG A 65 -4.25 -19.34 -18.32
C ARG A 65 -3.42 -20.57 -17.95
N LEU A 66 -2.70 -20.54 -16.83
CA LEU A 66 -1.79 -21.60 -16.41
C LEU A 66 -2.47 -22.69 -15.57
N THR A 67 -3.40 -22.32 -14.69
CA THR A 67 -4.02 -23.26 -13.73
C THR A 67 -5.51 -23.50 -13.97
N GLY A 68 -6.16 -22.79 -14.89
CA GLY A 68 -7.60 -22.92 -15.16
C GLY A 68 -8.50 -22.59 -13.95
N SER A 69 -7.92 -22.04 -12.89
CA SER A 69 -8.55 -21.77 -11.61
C SER A 69 -7.87 -20.56 -10.97
N VAL A 70 -8.67 -19.72 -10.31
CA VAL A 70 -8.23 -18.49 -9.63
C VAL A 70 -7.83 -18.74 -8.17
N HIS A 71 -7.81 -20.01 -7.73
CA HIS A 71 -7.51 -20.37 -6.35
C HIS A 71 -6.01 -20.23 -6.06
N LYS A 72 -5.64 -19.13 -5.39
CA LYS A 72 -4.27 -18.87 -4.93
C LYS A 72 -3.95 -19.70 -3.69
N THR A 73 -3.27 -20.83 -3.86
CA THR A 73 -2.66 -21.60 -2.76
C THR A 73 -1.64 -20.74 -2.01
N LEU A 74 -1.28 -21.12 -0.78
CA LEU A 74 -0.31 -20.36 0.03
C LEU A 74 1.02 -20.13 -0.71
N SER A 75 1.54 -21.14 -1.41
CA SER A 75 2.77 -21.01 -2.20
C SER A 75 2.63 -19.97 -3.32
N ILE A 76 1.49 -19.94 -4.01
CA ILE A 76 1.20 -18.96 -5.07
C ILE A 76 1.15 -17.54 -4.48
N ARG A 77 0.59 -17.37 -3.27
CA ARG A 77 0.53 -16.07 -2.59
C ARG A 77 1.92 -15.56 -2.22
N VAL A 78 2.80 -16.41 -1.70
CA VAL A 78 4.17 -16.03 -1.37
C VAL A 78 4.93 -15.60 -2.62
N VAL A 79 4.88 -16.42 -3.68
CA VAL A 79 5.53 -16.09 -4.96
C VAL A 79 4.99 -14.79 -5.55
N HIS A 80 3.66 -14.61 -5.52
CA HIS A 80 3.00 -13.40 -5.97
C HIS A 80 3.49 -12.15 -5.23
N THR A 81 3.47 -12.17 -3.89
CA THR A 81 3.89 -11.02 -3.09
C THR A 81 5.37 -10.69 -3.29
N LEU A 82 6.24 -11.70 -3.34
CA LEU A 82 7.67 -11.49 -3.58
C LEU A 82 7.94 -10.91 -4.96
N LEU A 83 7.27 -11.42 -6.00
CA LEU A 83 7.42 -10.93 -7.36
C LEU A 83 6.81 -9.53 -7.55
N PHE A 84 5.70 -9.25 -6.87
CA PHE A 84 5.10 -7.91 -6.83
C PHE A 84 6.07 -6.89 -6.27
N GLU A 85 6.62 -7.16 -5.08
CA GLU A 85 7.53 -6.25 -4.38
C GLU A 85 8.82 -6.07 -5.19
N ALA A 86 9.42 -7.16 -5.68
CA ALA A 86 10.62 -7.08 -6.49
C ALA A 86 10.40 -6.29 -7.79
N GLY A 87 9.28 -6.53 -8.48
CA GLY A 87 8.93 -5.78 -9.70
C GLY A 87 8.68 -4.31 -9.44
N LEU A 88 8.02 -3.98 -8.32
CA LEU A 88 7.79 -2.60 -7.89
C LEU A 88 9.12 -1.87 -7.68
N GLN A 89 10.08 -2.51 -7.00
CA GLN A 89 11.42 -1.95 -6.77
C GLN A 89 12.18 -1.71 -8.08
N VAL A 90 12.05 -2.58 -9.08
CA VAL A 90 12.68 -2.38 -10.41
C VAL A 90 12.20 -1.09 -11.09
N VAL A 91 10.94 -0.69 -10.87
CA VAL A 91 10.37 0.55 -11.43
C VAL A 91 10.69 1.77 -10.57
N LEU A 92 10.55 1.64 -9.24
CA LEU A 92 10.70 2.77 -8.31
C LEU A 92 12.15 3.19 -8.09
N LEU A 93 13.08 2.24 -7.95
CA LEU A 93 14.47 2.58 -7.60
C LEU A 93 15.16 3.47 -8.63
N PRO A 94 15.07 3.19 -9.95
CA PRO A 94 15.65 4.08 -10.95
C PRO A 94 15.01 5.47 -10.94
N ALA A 95 13.68 5.56 -10.74
CA ALA A 95 12.97 6.82 -10.70
C ALA A 95 13.39 7.68 -9.48
N ILE A 96 13.46 7.09 -8.29
CA ILE A 96 13.90 7.77 -7.06
C ILE A 96 15.38 8.17 -7.18
N ALA A 97 16.23 7.25 -7.63
CA ALA A 97 17.66 7.51 -7.77
C ALA A 97 17.94 8.66 -8.77
N TRP A 98 17.20 8.67 -9.88
CA TRP A 98 17.28 9.73 -10.88
C TRP A 98 16.80 11.08 -10.33
N TYR A 99 15.67 11.11 -9.63
CA TYR A 99 15.11 12.34 -9.05
C TYR A 99 16.00 12.95 -7.96
N LEU A 100 16.54 12.13 -7.07
CA LEU A 100 17.41 12.58 -5.98
C LEU A 100 18.90 12.70 -6.36
N HIS A 101 19.27 12.37 -7.60
CA HIS A 101 20.67 12.25 -8.03
C HIS A 101 21.52 11.40 -7.07
N THR A 102 20.95 10.28 -6.60
CA THR A 102 21.55 9.41 -5.59
C THR A 102 21.89 8.02 -6.14
N THR A 103 22.61 7.23 -5.35
CA THR A 103 22.91 5.83 -5.66
C THR A 103 21.68 4.94 -5.49
N ILE A 104 21.60 3.86 -6.28
CA ILE A 104 20.53 2.86 -6.15
C ILE A 104 20.43 2.28 -4.74
N ARG A 105 21.55 2.15 -4.02
CA ARG A 105 21.57 1.67 -2.64
C ARG A 105 20.84 2.64 -1.68
N GLN A 106 21.07 3.94 -1.82
CA GLN A 106 20.39 4.94 -1.01
C GLN A 106 18.89 5.02 -1.38
N ALA A 107 18.56 5.00 -2.67
CA ALA A 107 17.18 4.92 -3.14
C ALA A 107 16.46 3.66 -2.61
N PHE A 108 17.17 2.53 -2.52
CA PHE A 108 16.65 1.29 -1.96
C PHE A 108 16.36 1.41 -0.47
N SER A 109 17.27 1.99 0.30
CA SER A 109 17.03 2.24 1.73
C SER A 109 15.79 3.12 1.95
N LEU A 110 15.64 4.18 1.14
CA LEU A 110 14.47 5.07 1.19
C LEU A 110 13.17 4.35 0.81
N SER A 111 13.16 3.66 -0.34
CA SER A 111 11.98 2.93 -0.82
C SER A 111 11.56 1.82 0.14
N PHE A 112 12.52 1.05 0.66
CA PHE A 112 12.26 0.00 1.63
C PHE A 112 11.70 0.56 2.95
N SER A 113 12.25 1.68 3.43
CA SER A 113 11.74 2.34 4.64
C SER A 113 10.32 2.86 4.46
N LEU A 114 10.00 3.41 3.28
CA LEU A 114 8.64 3.81 2.92
C LEU A 114 7.69 2.60 2.87
N ALA A 115 8.08 1.52 2.20
CA ALA A 115 7.26 0.31 2.12
C ALA A 115 6.99 -0.28 3.51
N LEU A 116 8.02 -0.38 4.36
CA LEU A 116 7.89 -0.85 5.74
C LEU A 116 7.01 0.08 6.57
N PHE A 117 7.18 1.40 6.44
CA PHE A 117 6.33 2.38 7.09
C PHE A 117 4.86 2.17 6.71
N TYR A 118 4.53 2.15 5.41
CA TYR A 118 3.14 1.98 4.96
C TYR A 118 2.56 0.63 5.41
N LEU A 119 3.34 -0.44 5.43
CA LEU A 119 2.91 -1.76 5.91
C LEU A 119 2.49 -1.71 7.39
N VAL A 120 3.37 -1.16 8.24
CA VAL A 120 3.12 -1.07 9.69
C VAL A 120 2.01 -0.06 9.97
N TYR A 121 2.08 1.12 9.35
CA TYR A 121 1.09 2.17 9.48
C TYR A 121 -0.30 1.68 9.07
N ALA A 122 -0.43 1.01 7.92
CA ALA A 122 -1.73 0.52 7.47
C ALA A 122 -2.34 -0.50 8.42
N PHE A 123 -1.52 -1.39 8.98
CA PHE A 123 -2.00 -2.34 9.99
C PHE A 123 -2.63 -1.62 11.20
N PHE A 124 -1.91 -0.66 11.80
CA PHE A 124 -2.40 0.07 12.96
C PHE A 124 -3.55 1.02 12.64
N PHE A 125 -3.48 1.72 11.51
CA PHE A 125 -4.55 2.61 11.05
C PHE A 125 -5.84 1.84 10.83
N ASN A 126 -5.78 0.67 10.19
CA ASN A 126 -6.97 -0.15 9.96
C ASN A 126 -7.62 -0.57 11.28
N ILE A 127 -6.83 -1.00 12.26
CA ILE A 127 -7.34 -1.36 13.60
C ILE A 127 -7.98 -0.13 14.28
N ALA A 128 -7.29 1.01 14.28
CA ALA A 128 -7.78 2.23 14.91
C ALA A 128 -9.06 2.75 14.24
N TYR A 129 -9.11 2.76 12.91
CA TYR A 129 -10.28 3.19 12.15
C TYR A 129 -11.48 2.30 12.41
N ASP A 130 -11.28 0.97 12.43
CA ASP A 130 -12.35 0.01 12.70
C ASP A 130 -12.87 0.11 14.14
N ALA A 131 -12.02 0.49 15.10
CA ALA A 131 -12.44 0.75 16.49
C ALA A 131 -13.23 2.06 16.64
N ILE A 132 -12.85 3.12 15.91
CA ILE A 132 -13.53 4.43 15.96
C ILE A 132 -14.83 4.41 15.16
N PHE A 133 -14.85 3.70 14.03
CA PHE A 133 -16.01 3.57 13.14
C PHE A 133 -16.40 2.09 12.99
N PRO A 134 -16.98 1.49 14.04
CA PRO A 134 -17.42 0.10 13.96
C PRO A 134 -18.47 -0.04 12.87
N VAL A 135 -18.25 -0.97 11.94
CA VAL A 135 -19.26 -1.31 10.95
C VAL A 135 -20.43 -1.90 11.72
N SER A 136 -21.58 -1.23 11.70
CA SER A 136 -22.82 -1.74 12.29
C SER A 136 -23.12 -3.11 11.69
N ARG A 137 -22.76 -4.15 12.45
CA ARG A 137 -23.15 -5.52 12.18
C ARG A 137 -24.62 -5.56 12.56
N ASN A 138 -25.52 -5.44 11.58
CA ASN A 138 -26.94 -5.71 11.82
C ASN A 138 -27.01 -7.11 12.43
N ARG A 139 -27.25 -7.19 13.75
CA ARG A 139 -27.67 -8.40 14.43
C ARG A 139 -29.12 -8.65 14.01
N GLU A 140 -29.32 -9.21 12.83
CA GLU A 140 -30.55 -9.93 12.49
C GLU A 140 -30.32 -11.38 12.92
N THR A 141 -30.42 -11.67 14.22
CA THR A 141 -30.44 -13.04 14.78
C THR A 141 -30.84 -13.02 16.26
N GLU A 142 -31.88 -12.29 16.63
CA GLU A 142 -32.62 -12.55 17.89
C GLU A 142 -34.13 -12.53 17.61
N LEU A 143 -34.61 -13.61 17.00
CA LEU A 143 -35.99 -14.07 17.18
C LEU A 143 -35.93 -15.56 17.54
N PRO A 144 -35.94 -15.94 18.83
CA PRO A 144 -36.53 -17.19 19.23
C PRO A 144 -38.05 -17.01 19.21
N THR A 145 -38.69 -17.64 18.22
CA THR A 145 -40.11 -17.98 18.29
C THR A 145 -40.34 -18.91 19.49
N VAL A 146 -41.06 -18.46 20.50
CA VAL A 146 -41.83 -19.31 21.42
C VAL A 146 -43.16 -18.63 21.70
#